data_AF-A0A0S4UDR1-F1
#
_entry.id   AF-A0A0S4UDR1-F1
#
_cell.length_a   1.000
_cell.length_b   1.000
_cell.length_c   1.000
_cell.angle_alpha   90.00
_cell.angle_beta   90.00
_cell.angle_gamma   90.00
#
_symmetry.space_group_name_H-M   'P 1'
#
loop_
_entity.id
_entity.type
_entity.pdbx_description
1 polymer ?
#
loop_
_entity_poly.entity_id
_entity_poly.type
_entity_poly.pdbx_seq_one_letter_code
_entity_poly.pdbx_strand_id
1 'polypeptide(L)'
;MRHWFAQRPGIAITPDTLPASIQQRLAALQEAGCEAGILWLESPYAPCFLAWAQHEERGFTAVGGGGGLDTAAAVDSALGEVETLVFAHLNHGFKDKAKLETIREPIDHANLYGQKRYFRRADGVLRAQSSVDFASIAQMAPASIDALYSKLAEEDRSPLFFDITPERPYIDQGRTVIRVCKALIPGLIPLSFGHGLEPKGMFEKIHPSSKFPHPFP
;
A
#
# COMPACT_ATOMS: atom_id res chain seq x y z
N MET A 1 2.34 -1.32 -7.55
CA MET A 1 1.80 -1.47 -8.93
C MET A 1 2.29 -2.70 -9.70
N ARG A 2 3.61 -3.02 -9.76
CA ARG A 2 4.11 -4.22 -10.47
C ARG A 2 3.36 -5.51 -10.11
N HIS A 3 3.19 -5.79 -8.82
CA HIS A 3 2.41 -6.92 -8.32
C HIS A 3 0.94 -6.91 -8.78
N TRP A 4 0.28 -5.75 -8.77
CA TRP A 4 -1.09 -5.60 -9.26
C TRP A 4 -1.20 -5.89 -10.76
N PHE A 5 -0.34 -5.30 -11.57
CA PHE A 5 -0.36 -5.52 -13.02
C PHE A 5 -0.06 -6.96 -13.40
N ALA A 6 0.86 -7.62 -12.70
CA ALA A 6 1.16 -9.04 -12.89
C ALA A 6 0.09 -9.96 -12.27
N GLN A 7 -0.77 -9.44 -11.39
CA GLN A 7 -1.65 -10.23 -10.50
C GLN A 7 -0.85 -11.33 -9.78
N ARG A 8 0.30 -10.93 -9.24
CA ARG A 8 1.22 -11.79 -8.52
C ARG A 8 1.31 -11.31 -7.08
N PRO A 9 1.11 -12.18 -6.08
CA PRO A 9 1.25 -11.78 -4.70
C PRO A 9 2.70 -11.38 -4.38
N GLY A 10 2.86 -10.67 -3.27
CA GLY A 10 4.16 -10.56 -2.61
C GLY A 10 4.54 -11.85 -1.90
N ILE A 11 5.56 -11.77 -1.06
CA ILE A 11 5.94 -12.85 -0.15
C ILE A 11 5.31 -12.54 1.21
N ALA A 12 4.61 -13.50 1.83
CA ALA A 12 4.05 -13.28 3.16
C ALA A 12 5.17 -13.10 4.20
N ILE A 13 4.95 -12.24 5.18
CA ILE A 13 5.84 -12.19 6.35
C ILE A 13 5.30 -13.17 7.39
N THR A 14 6.17 -14.06 7.89
CA THR A 14 5.78 -15.05 8.90
C THR A 14 5.32 -14.31 10.18
N PRO A 15 4.06 -14.48 10.65
CA PRO A 15 3.47 -13.62 11.66
C PRO A 15 4.22 -13.58 13.00
N ASP A 16 4.72 -14.71 13.48
CA ASP A 16 5.45 -14.85 14.75
C ASP A 16 6.86 -14.21 14.72
N THR A 17 7.36 -13.87 13.53
CA THR A 17 8.64 -13.16 13.35
C THR A 17 8.50 -11.64 13.35
N LEU A 18 7.27 -11.11 13.30
CA LEU A 18 7.00 -9.68 13.33
C LEU A 18 7.28 -9.09 14.73
N PRO A 19 7.54 -7.78 14.85
CA PRO A 19 7.57 -7.13 16.16
C PRO A 19 6.28 -7.34 16.95
N ALA A 20 6.37 -7.48 18.27
CA ALA A 20 5.23 -7.83 19.12
C ALA A 20 4.02 -6.87 18.99
N SER A 21 4.29 -5.57 18.82
CA SER A 21 3.24 -4.56 18.56
C SER A 21 2.46 -4.86 17.29
N ILE A 22 3.14 -5.25 16.22
CA ILE A 22 2.53 -5.61 14.94
C ILE A 22 1.76 -6.93 15.05
N GLN A 23 2.30 -7.92 15.77
CA GLN A 23 1.59 -9.18 16.04
C GLN A 23 0.25 -8.94 16.75
N GLN A 24 0.24 -8.09 17.78
CA GLN A 24 -0.96 -7.74 18.52
C GLN A 24 -2.02 -7.07 17.64
N ARG A 25 -1.59 -6.19 16.73
CA ARG A 25 -2.47 -5.51 15.76
C ARG A 25 -3.10 -6.49 14.77
N LEU A 26 -2.32 -7.44 14.23
CA LEU A 26 -2.85 -8.50 13.38
C LEU A 26 -3.85 -9.40 14.12
N ALA A 27 -3.55 -9.76 15.37
CA ALA A 27 -4.46 -10.54 16.21
C ALA A 27 -5.79 -9.80 16.45
N ALA A 28 -5.76 -8.49 16.70
CA ALA A 28 -6.97 -7.68 16.86
C ALA A 28 -7.83 -7.65 15.59
N LEU A 29 -7.22 -7.60 14.39
CA LEU A 29 -7.95 -7.72 13.13
C LEU A 29 -8.61 -9.11 12.98
N GLN A 30 -7.92 -10.16 13.41
CA GLN A 30 -8.44 -11.53 13.40
C GLN A 30 -9.60 -11.72 14.39
N GLU A 31 -9.49 -11.18 15.59
CA GLU A 31 -10.56 -11.16 16.59
C GLU A 31 -11.80 -10.39 16.09
N ALA A 32 -11.59 -9.36 15.27
CA ALA A 32 -12.66 -8.62 14.60
C ALA A 32 -13.30 -9.37 13.40
N GLY A 33 -12.91 -10.63 13.16
CA GLY A 33 -13.48 -11.49 12.12
C GLY A 33 -12.83 -11.34 10.74
N CYS A 34 -11.70 -10.65 10.64
CA CYS A 34 -10.94 -10.54 9.40
C CYS A 34 -9.90 -11.66 9.28
N GLU A 35 -9.67 -12.13 8.06
CA GLU A 35 -8.38 -12.69 7.71
C GLU A 35 -7.42 -11.52 7.44
N ALA A 36 -6.20 -11.54 7.98
CA ALA A 36 -5.26 -10.44 7.84
C ALA A 36 -3.82 -10.94 7.68
N GLY A 37 -3.00 -10.13 7.01
CA GLY A 37 -1.59 -10.45 6.80
C GLY A 37 -0.79 -9.28 6.27
N ILE A 38 0.52 -9.50 6.17
CA ILE A 38 1.48 -8.52 5.69
C ILE A 38 2.31 -9.20 4.60
N LEU A 39 2.40 -8.56 3.45
CA LEU A 39 3.20 -9.02 2.33
C LEU A 39 4.38 -8.07 2.15
N TRP A 40 5.56 -8.64 1.94
CA TRP A 40 6.67 -7.93 1.34
C TRP A 40 6.49 -7.90 -0.18
N LEU A 41 6.50 -6.70 -0.73
CA LEU A 41 6.50 -6.43 -2.16
C LEU A 41 7.95 -6.20 -2.61
N GLU A 42 8.46 -7.14 -3.40
CA GLU A 42 9.83 -7.10 -3.89
C GLU A 42 10.09 -5.82 -4.68
N SER A 43 11.14 -5.10 -4.29
CA SER A 43 11.54 -3.83 -4.87
C SER A 43 13.07 -3.75 -4.85
N PRO A 44 13.72 -3.34 -5.94
CA PRO A 44 15.19 -3.27 -6.00
C PRO A 44 15.76 -2.14 -5.13
N TYR A 45 14.94 -1.12 -4.78
CA TYR A 45 15.43 0.08 -4.11
C TYR A 45 15.31 -0.01 -2.59
N ALA A 46 14.09 -0.22 -2.09
CA ALA A 46 13.78 -0.33 -0.67
C ALA A 46 12.61 -1.30 -0.45
N PRO A 47 12.53 -1.95 0.73
CA PRO A 47 11.39 -2.77 1.09
C PRO A 47 10.07 -1.99 1.03
N CYS A 48 9.10 -2.59 0.36
CA CYS A 48 7.73 -2.11 0.32
C CYS A 48 6.81 -3.19 0.91
N PHE A 49 5.79 -2.77 1.62
CA PHE A 49 4.87 -3.64 2.35
C PHE A 49 3.44 -3.37 1.92
N LEU A 50 2.67 -4.45 1.87
CA LEU A 50 1.22 -4.42 1.73
C LEU A 50 0.62 -5.12 2.95
N ALA A 51 0.01 -4.35 3.83
CA ALA A 51 -0.88 -4.91 4.84
C ALA A 51 -2.27 -5.10 4.20
N TRP A 52 -2.99 -6.13 4.63
CA TRP A 52 -4.34 -6.37 4.16
C TRP A 52 -5.20 -7.03 5.23
N ALA A 53 -6.50 -6.78 5.16
CA ALA A 53 -7.52 -7.47 5.93
C ALA A 53 -8.75 -7.74 5.04
N GLN A 54 -9.28 -8.94 5.09
CA GLN A 54 -10.46 -9.36 4.34
C GLN A 54 -11.50 -9.96 5.30
N HIS A 55 -12.72 -9.44 5.30
CA HIS A 55 -13.81 -9.94 6.13
C HIS A 55 -14.86 -10.60 5.26
N GLU A 56 -14.97 -11.93 5.33
CA GLU A 56 -15.84 -12.70 4.42
C GLU A 56 -17.34 -12.40 4.65
N GLU A 57 -17.79 -12.46 5.90
CA GLU A 57 -19.21 -12.28 6.24
C GLU A 57 -19.73 -10.87 5.89
N ARG A 58 -18.93 -9.84 6.19
CA ARG A 58 -19.22 -8.44 5.85
C ARG A 58 -18.95 -8.14 4.37
N GLY A 59 -18.04 -8.89 3.74
CA GLY A 59 -17.70 -8.86 2.33
C GLY A 59 -16.97 -7.59 1.91
N PHE A 60 -15.86 -7.30 2.60
CA PHE A 60 -14.96 -6.21 2.25
C PHE A 60 -13.50 -6.65 2.34
N THR A 61 -12.64 -5.91 1.62
CA THR A 61 -11.19 -6.02 1.70
C THR A 61 -10.63 -4.63 1.92
N ALA A 62 -9.80 -4.48 2.95
CA ALA A 62 -8.99 -3.30 3.22
C ALA A 62 -7.53 -3.62 2.93
N VAL A 63 -6.82 -2.66 2.35
CA VAL A 63 -5.37 -2.76 2.11
C VAL A 63 -4.70 -1.46 2.48
N GLY A 64 -3.43 -1.53 2.84
CA GLY A 64 -2.61 -0.37 3.15
C GLY A 64 -1.18 -0.58 2.68
N GLY A 65 -0.56 0.49 2.21
CA GLY A 65 0.79 0.48 1.63
C GLY A 65 1.82 1.12 2.56
N GLY A 66 3.03 0.58 2.58
CA GLY A 66 4.12 1.18 3.35
C GLY A 66 5.46 0.97 2.67
N GLY A 67 6.34 1.96 2.73
CA GLY A 67 7.70 1.84 2.22
C GLY A 67 8.59 2.84 2.92
N GLY A 68 9.83 2.45 3.21
CA GLY A 68 10.74 3.29 3.96
C GLY A 68 12.06 2.60 4.28
N LEU A 69 12.98 3.38 4.86
CA LEU A 69 14.27 2.89 5.35
C LEU A 69 14.08 2.08 6.65
N ASP A 70 13.17 2.52 7.52
CA ASP A 70 12.74 1.77 8.69
C ASP A 70 11.61 0.81 8.29
N THR A 71 11.94 -0.49 8.33
CA THR A 71 11.04 -1.57 7.94
C THR A 71 9.86 -1.71 8.92
N ALA A 72 10.07 -1.51 10.22
CA ALA A 72 9.00 -1.59 11.21
C ALA A 72 8.03 -0.41 11.05
N ALA A 73 8.56 0.82 10.91
CA ALA A 73 7.74 2.00 10.68
C ALA A 73 6.94 1.91 9.37
N ALA A 74 7.53 1.35 8.31
CA ALA A 74 6.83 1.14 7.04
C ALA A 74 5.67 0.15 7.18
N VAL A 75 5.86 -0.95 7.92
CA VAL A 75 4.78 -1.89 8.23
C VAL A 75 3.72 -1.25 9.13
N ASP A 76 4.13 -0.47 10.13
CA ASP A 76 3.21 0.22 11.03
C ASP A 76 2.29 1.18 10.29
N SER A 77 2.83 1.92 9.32
CA SER A 77 2.08 2.80 8.41
C SER A 77 1.07 2.01 7.59
N ALA A 78 1.50 0.93 6.95
CA ALA A 78 0.63 0.08 6.13
C ALA A 78 -0.53 -0.50 6.95
N LEU A 79 -0.26 -0.96 8.18
CA LEU A 79 -1.31 -1.44 9.08
C LEU A 79 -2.25 -0.34 9.55
N GLY A 80 -1.76 0.87 9.79
CA GLY A 80 -2.59 2.00 10.22
C GLY A 80 -3.69 2.32 9.21
N GLU A 81 -3.37 2.25 7.92
CA GLU A 81 -4.35 2.40 6.84
C GLU A 81 -5.40 1.27 6.85
N VAL A 82 -4.96 0.01 6.99
CA VAL A 82 -5.85 -1.16 7.04
C VAL A 82 -6.81 -1.07 8.23
N GLU A 83 -6.29 -0.81 9.43
CA GLU A 83 -7.09 -0.69 10.64
C GLU A 83 -8.13 0.41 10.52
N THR A 84 -7.73 1.58 10.01
CA THR A 84 -8.65 2.71 9.80
C THR A 84 -9.82 2.30 8.90
N LEU A 85 -9.54 1.60 7.79
CA LEU A 85 -10.57 1.12 6.88
C LEU A 85 -11.44 0.03 7.53
N VAL A 86 -10.85 -0.96 8.19
CA VAL A 86 -11.58 -2.04 8.88
C VAL A 86 -12.52 -1.47 9.94
N PHE A 87 -12.06 -0.55 10.78
CA PHE A 87 -12.91 0.08 11.78
C PHE A 87 -14.02 0.93 11.15
N ALA A 88 -13.75 1.67 10.08
CA ALA A 88 -14.78 2.40 9.34
C ALA A 88 -15.85 1.44 8.80
N HIS A 89 -15.43 0.30 8.24
CA HIS A 89 -16.31 -0.73 7.72
C HIS A 89 -17.20 -1.38 8.78
N LEU A 90 -16.61 -1.77 9.91
CA LEU A 90 -17.32 -2.47 10.97
C LEU A 90 -18.36 -1.56 11.65
N ASN A 91 -18.05 -0.27 11.82
CA ASN A 91 -18.92 0.67 12.53
C ASN A 91 -19.97 1.36 11.67
N HIS A 92 -19.68 1.59 10.38
CA HIS A 92 -20.55 2.42 9.53
C HIS A 92 -21.08 1.68 8.29
N GLY A 93 -20.47 0.55 7.92
CA GLY A 93 -20.70 -0.06 6.61
C GLY A 93 -20.33 0.90 5.46
N PHE A 94 -20.58 0.47 4.22
CA PHE A 94 -20.49 1.38 3.07
C PHE A 94 -21.82 2.05 2.77
N LYS A 95 -21.82 3.38 2.79
CA LYS A 95 -23.01 4.19 2.48
C LYS A 95 -23.30 4.26 0.97
N ASP A 96 -22.26 4.25 0.13
CA ASP A 96 -22.40 4.44 -1.32
C ASP A 96 -21.81 3.27 -2.12
N LYS A 97 -22.63 2.68 -3.00
CA LYS A 97 -22.18 1.67 -3.97
C LYS A 97 -21.42 2.36 -5.09
N ALA A 98 -20.11 2.53 -4.93
CA ALA A 98 -19.24 3.03 -5.98
C ALA A 98 -19.44 2.19 -7.27
N LYS A 99 -19.66 2.87 -8.40
CA LYS A 99 -19.72 2.25 -9.72
C LYS A 99 -18.34 2.31 -10.35
N LEU A 100 -18.01 1.32 -11.17
CA LEU A 100 -16.70 1.23 -11.80
C LEU A 100 -16.36 2.48 -12.62
N GLU A 101 -17.35 3.02 -13.33
CA GLU A 101 -17.21 4.21 -14.18
C GLU A 101 -16.99 5.51 -13.39
N THR A 102 -17.33 5.51 -12.09
CA THR A 102 -17.26 6.70 -11.24
C THR A 102 -16.01 6.75 -10.37
N ILE A 103 -15.18 5.71 -10.42
CA ILE A 103 -13.93 5.65 -9.65
C ILE A 103 -12.97 6.72 -10.19
N ARG A 104 -12.55 7.64 -9.32
CA ARG A 104 -11.60 8.72 -9.65
C ARG A 104 -10.58 8.93 -8.56
N GLU A 105 -11.03 8.90 -7.31
CA GLU A 105 -10.24 9.25 -6.14
C GLU A 105 -9.76 7.99 -5.40
N PRO A 106 -8.72 8.10 -4.56
CA PRO A 106 -8.22 6.95 -3.80
C PRO A 106 -9.29 6.28 -2.93
N ILE A 107 -10.15 7.08 -2.28
CA ILE A 107 -11.24 6.56 -1.47
C ILE A 107 -12.25 5.75 -2.30
N ASP A 108 -12.45 6.06 -3.58
CA ASP A 108 -13.36 5.31 -4.45
C ASP A 108 -12.88 3.87 -4.64
N HIS A 109 -11.56 3.66 -4.67
CA HIS A 109 -10.97 2.32 -4.74
C HIS A 109 -11.28 1.54 -3.47
N ALA A 110 -11.05 2.10 -2.28
CA ALA A 110 -11.44 1.47 -1.03
C ALA A 110 -12.95 1.15 -0.99
N ASN A 111 -13.80 2.08 -1.44
CA ASN A 111 -15.25 1.90 -1.54
C ASN A 111 -15.66 0.79 -2.51
N LEU A 112 -14.89 0.58 -3.58
CA LEU A 112 -15.12 -0.49 -4.54
C LEU A 112 -14.87 -1.86 -3.91
N TYR A 113 -13.75 -2.01 -3.19
CA TYR A 113 -13.38 -3.24 -2.47
C TYR A 113 -14.16 -3.46 -1.18
N GLY A 114 -14.86 -2.43 -0.74
CA GLY A 114 -15.85 -2.50 0.31
C GLY A 114 -17.18 -3.16 -0.04
N GLN A 115 -17.34 -3.62 -1.27
CA GLN A 115 -18.56 -4.24 -1.76
C GLN A 115 -18.41 -5.77 -1.86
N LYS A 116 -19.41 -6.49 -1.34
CA LYS A 116 -19.54 -7.97 -1.41
C LYS A 116 -19.27 -8.59 -2.78
N ARG A 117 -19.55 -7.87 -3.87
CA ARG A 117 -19.33 -8.35 -5.26
C ARG A 117 -17.89 -8.20 -5.76
N TYR A 118 -17.07 -7.39 -5.10
CA TYR A 118 -15.73 -7.01 -5.58
C TYR A 118 -14.61 -7.25 -4.59
N PHE A 119 -14.89 -7.46 -3.30
CA PHE A 119 -13.85 -7.55 -2.28
C PHE A 119 -12.78 -8.62 -2.56
N ARG A 120 -13.15 -9.75 -3.16
CA ARG A 120 -12.23 -10.83 -3.58
C ARG A 120 -11.45 -10.55 -4.87
N ARG A 121 -11.68 -9.43 -5.55
CA ARG A 121 -10.91 -9.05 -6.76
C ARG A 121 -9.44 -8.79 -6.46
N ALA A 122 -9.07 -8.63 -5.20
CA ALA A 122 -7.69 -8.43 -4.76
C ALA A 122 -6.93 -9.73 -4.51
N ASP A 123 -7.62 -10.88 -4.45
CA ASP A 123 -7.03 -12.15 -3.99
C ASP A 123 -5.78 -12.55 -4.79
N GLY A 124 -5.70 -12.23 -6.08
CA GLY A 124 -4.51 -12.49 -6.90
C GLY A 124 -3.22 -11.82 -6.40
N VAL A 125 -3.33 -10.78 -5.58
CA VAL A 125 -2.18 -10.11 -4.94
C VAL A 125 -2.09 -10.41 -3.45
N LEU A 126 -3.19 -10.77 -2.79
CA LEU A 126 -3.20 -10.99 -1.34
C LEU A 126 -2.78 -12.41 -0.93
N ARG A 127 -3.02 -13.40 -1.78
CA ARG A 127 -2.83 -14.82 -1.46
C ARG A 127 -1.41 -15.29 -1.81
N ALA A 128 -0.44 -14.96 -0.96
CA ALA A 128 0.94 -15.42 -1.11
C ALA A 128 1.07 -16.94 -0.91
N GLN A 129 2.03 -17.55 -1.60
CA GLN A 129 2.32 -18.99 -1.54
C GLN A 129 3.59 -19.32 -0.76
N SER A 130 4.39 -18.31 -0.44
CA SER A 130 5.63 -18.42 0.31
C SER A 130 5.66 -17.40 1.44
N SER A 131 6.45 -17.67 2.47
CA SER A 131 6.71 -16.75 3.56
C SER A 131 8.21 -16.49 3.77
N VAL A 132 8.53 -15.41 4.45
CA VAL A 132 9.87 -15.00 4.85
C VAL A 132 9.85 -14.36 6.23
N ASP A 133 10.95 -14.47 6.95
CA ASP A 133 11.09 -13.86 8.27
C ASP A 133 11.29 -12.35 8.15
N PHE A 134 10.67 -11.60 9.07
CA PHE A 134 10.74 -10.14 9.09
C PHE A 134 12.19 -9.62 9.14
N ALA A 135 13.04 -10.26 9.93
CA ALA A 135 14.45 -9.87 10.08
C ALA A 135 15.24 -9.96 8.76
N SER A 136 14.92 -10.93 7.89
CA SER A 136 15.59 -11.07 6.59
C SER A 136 15.28 -9.88 5.68
N ILE A 137 14.04 -9.37 5.71
CA ILE A 137 13.65 -8.19 4.92
C ILE A 137 14.29 -6.92 5.49
N ALA A 138 14.32 -6.78 6.81
CA ALA A 138 14.92 -5.62 7.47
C ALA A 138 16.40 -5.45 7.11
N GLN A 139 17.13 -6.55 6.91
CA GLN A 139 18.53 -6.53 6.45
C GLN A 139 18.71 -6.03 5.00
N MET A 140 17.66 -6.09 4.18
CA MET A 140 17.68 -5.61 2.78
C MET A 140 17.38 -4.11 2.65
N ALA A 141 16.88 -3.49 3.72
CA ALA A 141 16.60 -2.07 3.75
C ALA A 141 17.88 -1.25 3.55
N PRO A 142 17.86 -0.17 2.74
CA PRO A 142 19.00 0.73 2.67
C PRO A 142 19.29 1.33 4.05
N ALA A 143 20.55 1.31 4.47
CA ALA A 143 20.97 1.81 5.77
C ALA A 143 20.82 3.33 5.92
N SER A 144 20.70 4.07 4.80
CA SER A 144 20.55 5.51 4.77
C SER A 144 19.85 5.96 3.49
N ILE A 145 19.45 7.24 3.46
CA ILE A 145 18.89 7.85 2.26
C ILE A 145 19.92 7.94 1.12
N ASP A 146 21.20 8.16 1.44
CA ASP A 146 22.28 8.15 0.46
C ASP A 146 22.45 6.78 -0.19
N ALA A 147 22.32 5.69 0.60
CA ALA A 147 22.34 4.34 0.06
C ALA A 147 21.16 4.08 -0.88
N LEU A 148 19.97 4.62 -0.57
CA LEU A 148 18.82 4.57 -1.48
C LEU A 148 19.09 5.35 -2.77
N TYR A 149 19.70 6.54 -2.68
CA TYR A 149 20.05 7.33 -3.87
C TYR A 149 21.13 6.65 -4.73
N SER A 150 22.12 5.99 -4.13
CA SER A 150 23.10 5.19 -4.87
C SER A 150 22.44 4.06 -5.66
N LYS A 151 21.52 3.31 -5.03
CA LYS A 151 20.76 2.25 -5.73
C LYS A 151 19.91 2.79 -6.89
N LEU A 152 19.34 3.99 -6.74
CA LEU A 152 18.58 4.63 -7.82
C LEU A 152 19.51 5.07 -8.95
N ALA A 153 20.68 5.61 -8.62
CA ALA A 153 21.68 6.04 -9.60
C ALA A 153 22.27 4.87 -10.41
N GLU A 154 22.39 3.67 -9.83
CA GLU A 154 22.80 2.45 -10.54
C GLU A 154 21.86 2.08 -11.70
N GLU A 155 20.60 2.54 -11.67
CA GLU A 155 19.63 2.38 -12.77
C GLU A 155 19.40 3.68 -13.57
N ASP A 156 20.34 4.63 -13.51
CA ASP A 156 20.22 5.96 -14.14
C ASP A 156 18.96 6.74 -13.71
N ARG A 157 18.48 6.50 -12.48
CA ARG A 157 17.32 7.19 -11.92
C ARG A 157 17.76 8.31 -10.99
N SER A 158 17.48 9.54 -11.40
CA SER A 158 17.72 10.73 -10.58
C SER A 158 16.40 11.27 -10.03
N PRO A 159 16.17 11.24 -8.70
CA PRO A 159 15.03 11.89 -8.09
C PRO A 159 15.03 13.40 -8.34
N LEU A 160 13.89 13.94 -8.76
CA LEU A 160 13.63 15.36 -8.89
C LEU A 160 12.76 15.82 -7.73
N PHE A 161 13.20 16.86 -7.02
CA PHE A 161 12.46 17.43 -5.89
C PHE A 161 11.95 18.81 -6.27
N PHE A 162 10.65 19.02 -6.10
CA PHE A 162 9.99 20.29 -6.29
C PHE A 162 9.53 20.79 -4.92
N ASP A 163 9.99 21.97 -4.52
CA ASP A 163 9.42 22.67 -3.38
C ASP A 163 8.05 23.22 -3.80
N ILE A 164 7.00 22.72 -3.15
CA ILE A 164 5.61 23.16 -3.35
C ILE A 164 5.04 23.73 -2.04
N THR A 165 5.93 24.19 -1.16
CA THR A 165 5.57 24.84 0.10
C THR A 165 4.72 26.08 -0.21
N PRO A 166 3.51 26.21 0.38
CA PRO A 166 2.65 27.36 0.12
C PRO A 166 3.25 28.64 0.68
N GLU A 167 2.85 29.80 0.16
CA GLU A 167 3.33 31.11 0.63
C GLU A 167 3.08 31.37 2.13
N ARG A 168 2.05 30.74 2.70
CA ARG A 168 1.74 30.76 4.13
C ARG A 168 1.91 29.35 4.73
N PRO A 169 3.14 28.91 4.99
CA PRO A 169 3.43 27.52 5.32
C PRO A 169 3.35 27.25 6.82
N TYR A 170 2.34 27.75 7.51
CA TYR A 170 2.25 27.61 8.95
C TYR A 170 1.01 26.82 9.37
N ILE A 171 1.20 25.90 10.30
CA ILE A 171 0.10 25.28 11.08
C ILE A 171 0.19 25.72 12.54
N ASP A 172 -0.69 25.18 13.39
CA ASP A 172 -0.73 25.45 14.83
C ASP A 172 -0.79 26.96 15.13
N GLN A 173 -1.65 27.67 14.38
CA GLN A 173 -1.84 29.11 14.49
C GLN A 173 -0.54 29.92 14.27
N GLY A 174 0.37 29.45 13.40
CA GLY A 174 1.58 30.18 13.06
C GLY A 174 2.87 29.66 13.71
N ARG A 175 2.79 28.65 14.59
CA ARG A 175 3.93 28.20 15.40
C ARG A 175 4.85 27.22 14.68
N THR A 176 4.31 26.43 13.77
CA THR A 176 5.04 25.35 13.11
C THR A 176 5.12 25.63 11.62
N VAL A 177 6.32 25.79 11.09
CA VAL A 177 6.56 25.89 9.65
C VAL A 177 6.50 24.50 9.02
N ILE A 178 5.68 24.33 7.99
CA ILE A 178 5.62 23.11 7.18
C ILE A 178 6.45 23.32 5.91
N ARG A 179 7.17 22.28 5.50
CA ARG A 179 7.74 22.17 4.16
C ARG A 179 6.98 21.12 3.39
N VAL A 180 6.55 21.44 2.18
CA VAL A 180 5.86 20.52 1.30
C VAL A 180 6.71 20.33 0.06
N CYS A 181 7.08 19.08 -0.23
CA CYS A 181 7.82 18.77 -1.44
C CYS A 181 7.07 17.72 -2.25
N LYS A 182 7.27 17.76 -3.57
CA LYS A 182 6.91 16.68 -4.48
C LYS A 182 8.20 16.05 -5.00
N ALA A 183 8.37 14.77 -4.75
CA ALA A 183 9.43 13.97 -5.35
C ALA A 183 8.90 13.26 -6.59
N LEU A 184 9.66 13.29 -7.68
CA LEU A 184 9.40 12.54 -8.90
C LEU A 184 10.66 11.73 -9.26
N ILE A 185 10.51 10.42 -9.38
CA ILE A 185 11.60 9.53 -9.78
C ILE A 185 11.25 8.96 -11.16
N PRO A 186 11.90 9.44 -12.24
CA PRO A 186 11.60 8.99 -13.59
C PRO A 186 11.70 7.47 -13.76
N GLY A 187 10.74 6.91 -14.49
CA GLY A 187 10.67 5.49 -14.81
C GLY A 187 10.17 4.57 -13.68
N LEU A 188 9.80 5.10 -12.50
CA LEU A 188 8.98 4.35 -11.56
C LEU A 188 7.52 4.35 -12.03
N ILE A 189 6.81 3.25 -11.77
CA ILE A 189 5.38 3.14 -12.09
C ILE A 189 4.58 3.86 -10.99
N PRO A 190 3.90 4.97 -11.29
CA PRO A 190 3.12 5.67 -10.28
C PRO A 190 1.92 4.83 -9.85
N LEU A 191 1.53 4.98 -8.59
CA LEU A 191 0.17 4.66 -8.18
C LEU A 191 -0.75 5.71 -8.80
N SER A 192 -1.78 5.29 -9.53
CA SER A 192 -2.75 6.21 -10.12
C SER A 192 -4.16 5.73 -9.87
N PHE A 193 -5.05 6.69 -9.67
CA PHE A 193 -6.43 6.42 -9.30
C PHE A 193 -7.35 6.66 -10.49
N GLY A 194 -8.49 5.98 -10.46
CA GLY A 194 -9.52 6.07 -11.48
C GLY A 194 -9.51 4.92 -12.47
N HIS A 195 -10.71 4.56 -12.92
CA HIS A 195 -10.89 3.42 -13.81
C HIS A 195 -10.35 3.70 -15.21
N GLY A 196 -9.37 2.89 -15.65
CA GLY A 196 -8.78 3.00 -16.99
C GLY A 196 -7.68 4.05 -17.09
N LEU A 197 -7.29 4.67 -15.97
CA LEU A 197 -6.20 5.66 -15.89
C LEU A 197 -4.89 5.05 -15.39
N GLU A 198 -4.83 3.73 -15.20
CA GLU A 198 -3.61 3.06 -14.74
C GLU A 198 -2.52 3.12 -15.82
N PRO A 199 -1.25 3.39 -15.45
CA PRO A 199 -0.12 3.54 -16.39
C PRO A 199 0.35 2.19 -16.94
N LYS A 200 -0.55 1.42 -17.55
CA LYS A 200 -0.33 0.05 -18.02
C LYS A 200 0.75 -0.04 -19.09
N GLY A 201 0.98 1.04 -19.84
CA GLY A 201 2.08 1.13 -20.80
C GLY A 201 3.49 1.14 -20.18
N MET A 202 3.60 1.30 -18.86
CA MET A 202 4.89 1.29 -18.13
C MET A 202 5.27 -0.09 -17.59
N PHE A 203 4.52 -1.15 -17.92
CA PHE A 203 4.79 -2.51 -17.46
C PHE A 203 4.66 -3.52 -18.60
N GLU A 204 5.63 -4.44 -18.69
CA GLU A 204 5.78 -5.31 -19.86
C GLU A 204 4.61 -6.29 -20.05
N LYS A 205 4.06 -6.83 -18.95
CA LYS A 205 3.02 -7.88 -19.01
C LYS A 205 1.86 -7.57 -18.10
N ILE A 206 0.75 -7.15 -18.70
CA ILE A 206 -0.50 -6.83 -18.00
C ILE A 206 -1.39 -8.07 -17.92
N HIS A 207 -1.66 -8.55 -16.71
CA HIS A 207 -2.65 -9.61 -16.48
C HIS A 207 -4.07 -9.06 -16.69
N PRO A 208 -4.99 -9.76 -17.38
CA PRO A 208 -6.34 -9.27 -17.65
C PRO A 208 -7.13 -8.81 -16.41
N SER A 209 -7.00 -9.50 -15.27
CA SER A 209 -7.68 -9.11 -14.03
C SER A 209 -7.21 -7.75 -13.47
N SER A 210 -6.00 -7.29 -13.82
CA SER A 210 -5.51 -5.96 -13.43
C SER A 210 -6.14 -4.80 -14.21
N LYS A 211 -7.05 -5.09 -15.14
CA LYS A 211 -7.91 -4.08 -15.77
C LYS A 211 -8.94 -3.53 -14.80
N PHE A 212 -9.23 -4.26 -13.72
CA PHE A 212 -10.01 -3.75 -12.61
C PHE A 212 -9.16 -2.75 -11.79
N PRO A 213 -9.74 -1.68 -11.22
CA PRO A 213 -9.02 -0.76 -10.34
C PRO A 213 -8.35 -1.51 -9.20
N HIS A 214 -7.14 -1.12 -8.81
CA HIS A 214 -6.42 -1.75 -7.69
C HIS A 214 -7.08 -1.46 -6.34
N PRO A 215 -6.81 -2.25 -5.29
CA PRO A 215 -7.40 -2.02 -3.96
C PRO A 215 -6.72 -0.89 -3.17
N PHE A 216 -5.55 -0.43 -3.59
CA PHE A 216 -4.76 0.56 -2.84
C PHE A 216 -5.46 1.94 -2.82
N PRO A 217 -5.70 2.54 -1.63
CA PRO A 217 -6.14 3.93 -1.48
C PRO A 217 -4.96 4.91 -1.52
#